data_AF-A0A3N4I000-F1
#
_entry.id   AF-A0A3N4I000-F1
#
_cell.length_a   1.000
_cell.length_b   1.000
_cell.length_c   1.000
_cell.angle_alpha   90.00
_cell.angle_beta   90.00
_cell.angle_gamma   90.00
#
_symmetry.space_group_name_H-M   'P 1'
#
loop_
_entity.id
_entity.type
_entity.pdbx_description
1 polymer ?
#
loop_
_entity_poly.entity_id
_entity_poly.type
_entity_poly.pdbx_seq_one_letter_code
_entity_poly.pdbx_strand_id
1 'polypeptide(L)'
;MKLFASILPIFLTLLTVTSATAIAEPEHNPSLESRQLHPGANYCSTYVYVRPGWTCERIAESARITVQKLKELNRFINSGCTNVQANYWLCAGRSGLTRPPPEGPPRRRSLRW
;
A
#
# COMPACT_ATOMS: atom_id res chain seq x y z
N MET A 1 -28.70 65.32 13.29
CA MET A 1 -28.98 64.07 14.02
C MET A 1 -29.79 63.13 13.13
N LYS A 2 -29.14 62.12 12.54
CA LYS A 2 -29.72 60.82 12.15
C LYS A 2 -28.59 59.92 11.63
N LEU A 3 -28.22 58.98 12.48
CA LEU A 3 -27.28 57.89 12.26
C LEU A 3 -27.97 56.82 11.41
N PHE A 4 -27.34 56.40 10.32
CA PHE A 4 -27.53 55.08 9.69
C PHE A 4 -26.15 54.68 9.15
N ALA A 5 -25.36 53.91 9.91
CA ALA A 5 -25.46 52.46 10.08
C ALA A 5 -25.08 51.69 8.82
N SER A 6 -23.81 51.28 8.82
CA SER A 6 -23.24 50.04 8.32
C SER A 6 -23.36 49.68 6.83
N ILE A 7 -22.20 49.73 6.21
CA ILE A 7 -21.82 49.24 4.88
C ILE A 7 -22.03 47.72 4.81
N LEU A 8 -22.75 47.25 3.79
CA LEU A 8 -22.69 45.89 3.24
C LEU A 8 -22.10 45.97 1.82
N PRO A 9 -21.44 44.95 1.27
CA PRO A 9 -21.03 43.66 1.85
C PRO A 9 -19.55 43.33 1.50
N ILE A 10 -18.62 43.35 2.46
CA ILE A 10 -17.22 43.00 2.16
C ILE A 10 -16.87 41.68 2.84
N PHE A 11 -16.41 40.74 2.01
CA PHE A 11 -15.87 39.42 2.33
C PHE A 11 -16.90 38.34 2.68
N LEU A 12 -17.58 37.90 1.62
CA LEU A 12 -17.98 36.49 1.47
C LEU A 12 -16.75 35.62 1.78
N THR A 13 -16.72 35.03 2.96
CA THR A 13 -15.64 34.14 3.41
C THR A 13 -15.52 32.99 2.43
N LEU A 14 -14.41 32.97 1.69
CA LEU A 14 -14.00 31.90 0.80
C LEU A 14 -13.74 30.66 1.67
N LEU A 15 -14.76 29.83 1.86
CA LEU A 15 -14.58 28.49 2.40
C LEU A 15 -13.75 27.73 1.38
N THR A 16 -12.45 27.63 1.63
CA THR A 16 -11.52 26.80 0.87
C THR A 16 -12.00 25.36 0.96
N VAL A 17 -12.63 24.88 -0.11
CA VAL A 17 -12.96 23.47 -0.29
C VAL A 17 -11.62 22.73 -0.34
N THR A 18 -11.23 22.13 0.78
CA THR A 18 -10.07 21.24 0.82
C THR A 18 -10.55 19.90 0.29
N SER A 19 -10.51 19.76 -1.03
CA SER A 19 -10.74 18.47 -1.68
C SER A 19 -9.56 17.58 -1.32
N ALA A 20 -9.73 16.69 -0.34
CA ALA A 20 -8.83 15.57 -0.14
C ALA A 20 -8.94 14.68 -1.39
N THR A 21 -8.00 14.83 -2.31
CA THR A 21 -7.79 13.84 -3.37
C THR A 21 -7.37 12.55 -2.70
N ALA A 22 -8.35 11.69 -2.41
CA ALA A 22 -8.08 10.27 -2.29
C ALA A 22 -7.48 9.86 -3.63
N ILE A 23 -6.16 9.77 -3.70
CA ILE A 23 -5.46 9.19 -4.84
C ILE A 23 -5.95 7.74 -4.86
N ALA A 24 -6.94 7.50 -5.72
CA ALA A 24 -7.43 6.17 -6.01
C ALA A 24 -6.19 5.30 -6.28
N GLU A 25 -6.10 4.18 -5.58
CA GLU A 25 -5.11 3.17 -5.90
C GLU A 25 -5.26 2.87 -7.40
N PRO A 26 -4.18 2.88 -8.19
CA PRO A 26 -4.28 2.59 -9.61
C PRO A 26 -5.01 1.24 -9.77
N GLU A 27 -6.11 1.24 -10.53
CA GLU A 27 -6.87 0.02 -10.76
C GLU A 27 -5.98 -1.09 -11.31
N HIS A 28 -6.20 -2.29 -10.77
CA HIS A 28 -5.39 -3.48 -10.97
C HIS A 28 -5.50 -3.98 -12.43
N ASN A 29 -4.65 -3.45 -13.32
CA ASN A 29 -4.47 -3.97 -14.67
C ASN A 29 -3.27 -4.93 -14.71
N PRO A 30 -3.49 -6.26 -14.76
CA PRO A 30 -2.43 -7.26 -14.72
C PRO A 30 -1.45 -7.17 -15.92
N SER A 31 -1.83 -6.47 -17.00
CA SER A 31 -1.00 -6.28 -18.19
C SER A 31 0.01 -5.12 -18.05
N LEU A 32 -0.25 -4.16 -17.15
CA LEU A 32 0.67 -3.05 -16.84
C LEU A 32 1.65 -3.42 -15.72
N GLU A 33 1.26 -4.27 -14.77
CA GLU A 33 2.13 -4.77 -13.69
C GLU A 33 3.38 -5.48 -14.23
N SER A 34 3.27 -6.21 -15.34
CA SER A 34 4.41 -6.84 -16.03
C SER A 34 5.44 -5.81 -16.56
N ARG A 35 4.97 -4.63 -17.01
CA ARG A 35 5.84 -3.57 -17.55
C ARG A 35 6.38 -2.63 -16.46
N GLN A 36 5.74 -2.59 -15.31
CA GLN A 36 6.13 -1.78 -14.15
C GLN A 36 6.81 -2.60 -13.05
N LEU A 37 7.42 -3.73 -13.44
CA LEU A 37 8.14 -4.60 -12.52
C LEU A 37 9.61 -4.24 -12.44
N HIS A 38 10.17 -4.26 -11.22
CA HIS A 38 11.57 -3.93 -11.05
C HIS A 38 12.41 -5.05 -11.69
N PRO A 39 13.51 -4.74 -12.42
CA PRO A 39 14.33 -5.73 -13.15
C PRO A 39 14.94 -6.88 -12.31
N GLY A 40 14.68 -6.96 -11.00
CA GLY A 40 15.16 -8.00 -10.09
C GLY A 40 14.08 -8.91 -9.49
N ALA A 41 12.79 -8.65 -9.77
CA ALA A 41 11.69 -9.48 -9.29
C ALA A 41 11.53 -10.71 -10.22
N ASN A 42 11.90 -11.90 -9.73
CA ASN A 42 11.85 -13.13 -10.52
C ASN A 42 10.59 -13.96 -10.19
N TYR A 43 9.83 -14.37 -11.21
CA TYR A 43 8.67 -15.27 -11.10
C TYR A 43 7.62 -14.83 -10.08
N CYS A 44 7.13 -13.61 -10.23
CA CYS A 44 6.13 -13.04 -9.34
C CYS A 44 4.70 -13.34 -9.81
N SER A 45 3.80 -13.63 -8.87
CA SER A 45 2.39 -13.92 -9.12
C SER A 45 1.44 -12.95 -8.44
N THR A 46 1.89 -12.34 -7.34
CA THR A 46 1.13 -11.36 -6.58
C THR A 46 2.03 -10.19 -6.29
N TYR A 47 1.47 -8.99 -6.36
CA TYR A 47 2.21 -7.75 -6.27
C TYR A 47 1.66 -6.88 -5.13
N VAL A 48 2.49 -5.95 -4.67
CA VAL A 48 2.11 -4.91 -3.71
C VAL A 48 2.54 -3.56 -4.23
N TYR A 49 1.62 -2.60 -4.21
CA TYR A 49 1.87 -1.22 -4.62
C TYR A 49 2.54 -0.43 -3.50
N VAL A 50 3.66 0.22 -3.81
CA VAL A 50 4.39 1.04 -2.84
C VAL A 50 3.84 2.47 -2.88
N ARG A 51 3.14 2.88 -1.83
CA ARG A 51 2.69 4.28 -1.70
C ARG A 51 3.84 5.19 -1.24
N PRO A 52 3.78 6.50 -1.56
CA PRO A 52 4.75 7.47 -1.06
C PRO A 52 4.89 7.43 0.46
N GLY A 53 6.13 7.39 0.95
CA GLY A 53 6.45 7.38 2.38
C GLY A 53 6.25 6.03 3.09
N TRP A 54 5.96 4.93 2.37
CA TRP A 54 5.91 3.60 2.97
C TRP A 54 7.30 3.03 3.26
N THR A 55 7.42 2.38 4.41
CA THR A 55 8.60 1.60 4.80
C THR A 55 8.42 0.13 4.39
N CYS A 56 9.51 -0.66 4.43
CA CYS A 56 9.42 -2.10 4.18
C CYS A 56 8.45 -2.81 5.13
N GLU A 57 8.32 -2.35 6.37
CA GLU A 57 7.37 -2.90 7.34
C GLU A 57 5.93 -2.71 6.86
N ARG A 58 5.57 -1.48 6.43
CA ARG A 58 4.22 -1.19 5.91
C ARG A 58 3.91 -1.93 4.62
N ILE A 59 4.90 -2.04 3.73
CA ILE A 59 4.76 -2.79 2.47
C ILE A 59 4.51 -4.27 2.78
N ALA A 60 5.32 -4.86 3.66
CA ALA A 60 5.22 -6.27 4.04
C ALA A 60 3.90 -6.56 4.77
N GLU A 61 3.46 -5.67 5.65
CA GLU A 61 2.16 -5.74 6.33
C GLU A 61 1.00 -5.72 5.31
N SER A 62 1.02 -4.77 4.37
CA SER A 62 0.02 -4.69 3.30
C SER A 62 -0.02 -5.95 2.43
N ALA A 63 1.15 -6.52 2.13
CA ALA A 63 1.32 -7.77 1.40
C ALA A 63 1.06 -9.04 2.24
N ARG A 64 0.86 -8.91 3.56
CA ARG A 64 0.71 -10.02 4.52
C ARG A 64 1.88 -11.02 4.49
N ILE A 65 3.10 -10.51 4.35
CA ILE A 65 4.35 -11.28 4.39
C ILE A 65 5.32 -10.67 5.40
N THR A 66 6.45 -11.34 5.67
CA THR A 66 7.53 -10.75 6.49
C THR A 66 8.41 -9.83 5.65
N VAL A 67 9.08 -8.86 6.27
CA VAL A 67 10.09 -8.02 5.60
C VAL A 67 11.22 -8.86 5.00
N GLN A 68 11.61 -9.94 5.69
CA GLN A 68 12.57 -10.90 5.15
C GLN A 68 12.05 -11.51 3.84
N LYS A 69 10.78 -11.94 3.81
CA LYS A 69 10.18 -12.52 2.60
C LYS A 69 10.08 -11.51 1.46
N LEU A 70 9.74 -10.26 1.77
CA LEU A 70 9.72 -9.17 0.80
C LEU A 70 11.11 -8.99 0.16
N LYS A 71 12.19 -9.00 0.96
CA LYS A 71 13.57 -8.90 0.48
C LYS A 71 14.02 -10.13 -0.31
N GLU A 72 13.61 -11.34 0.09
CA GLU A 72 13.88 -12.57 -0.68
C GLU A 72 13.27 -12.51 -2.09
N LEU A 73 12.04 -12.01 -2.20
CA LEU A 73 11.32 -11.85 -3.48
C LEU A 73 11.86 -10.70 -4.33
N ASN A 74 12.51 -9.72 -3.70
CA ASN A 74 13.00 -8.50 -4.32
C ASN A 74 14.45 -8.25 -3.89
N ARG A 75 15.38 -9.08 -4.38
CA ARG A 75 16.80 -9.11 -3.95
C ARG A 75 17.57 -7.80 -4.15
N PHE A 76 17.00 -6.84 -4.88
CA PHE A 76 17.56 -5.51 -5.04
C PHE A 76 17.33 -4.63 -3.80
N ILE A 77 16.32 -4.93 -2.96
CA ILE A 77 16.03 -4.14 -1.76
C ILE A 77 17.21 -4.26 -0.79
N ASN A 78 17.79 -3.11 -0.43
CA ASN A 78 18.94 -3.06 0.47
C ASN A 78 18.52 -3.31 1.94
N SER A 79 19.50 -3.42 2.83
CA SER A 79 19.25 -3.67 4.26
C SER A 79 18.36 -2.59 4.90
N GLY A 80 18.57 -1.33 4.53
CA GLY A 80 17.85 -0.16 5.07
C GLY A 80 16.51 0.16 4.42
N CYS A 81 16.06 -0.60 3.42
CA CYS A 81 14.86 -0.30 2.62
C CYS A 81 14.87 1.10 1.95
N THR A 82 16.04 1.69 1.73
CA THR A 82 16.13 3.09 1.25
C THR A 82 16.08 3.22 -0.26
N ASN A 83 16.09 2.10 -0.99
CA ASN A 83 16.12 2.07 -2.44
C ASN A 83 14.80 1.57 -3.08
N VAL A 84 13.73 1.54 -2.31
CA VAL A 84 12.39 1.23 -2.82
C VAL A 84 11.76 2.50 -3.37
N GLN A 85 11.28 2.44 -4.61
CA GLN A 85 10.62 3.57 -5.26
C GLN A 85 9.12 3.59 -4.93
N ALA A 86 8.62 4.78 -4.60
CA ALA A 86 7.18 5.01 -4.51
C ALA A 86 6.52 4.93 -5.89
N ASN A 87 5.22 4.66 -5.88
CA ASN A 87 4.37 4.50 -7.06
C ASN A 87 4.80 3.35 -7.98
N TYR A 88 5.37 2.30 -7.38
CA TYR A 88 5.90 1.15 -8.09
C TYR A 88 5.42 -0.16 -7.46
N TRP A 89 5.47 -1.25 -8.22
CA TRP A 89 5.02 -2.56 -7.76
C TRP A 89 6.20 -3.44 -7.35
N LEU A 90 6.09 -4.05 -6.17
CA LEU A 90 7.04 -5.04 -5.67
C LEU A 90 6.43 -6.43 -5.70
N CYS A 91 7.28 -7.45 -5.76
CA CYS A 91 6.81 -8.81 -5.68
C CYS A 91 6.39 -9.17 -4.25
N ALA A 92 5.14 -9.59 -4.08
CA ALA A 92 4.55 -10.01 -2.80
C ALA A 92 4.46 -11.54 -2.69
N GLY A 93 4.50 -12.27 -3.80
CA GLY A 93 4.43 -13.72 -3.78
C GLY A 93 4.75 -14.34 -5.12
N ARG A 94 5.16 -15.61 -5.07
CA ARG A 94 5.30 -16.48 -6.23
C ARG A 94 4.13 -17.44 -6.21
N SER A 95 3.63 -17.84 -7.38
CA SER A 95 2.60 -18.87 -7.47
C SER A 95 3.20 -20.15 -6.91
N GLY A 96 2.80 -20.53 -5.72
CA GLY A 96 3.10 -21.83 -5.17
C GLY A 96 1.85 -22.69 -5.27
N LEU A 97 2.04 -23.98 -5.51
CA LEU A 97 1.27 -24.97 -4.76
C LEU A 97 1.17 -24.45 -3.32
N THR A 98 -0.04 -24.09 -2.91
CA THR A 98 -0.38 -23.38 -1.68
C THR A 98 0.38 -23.99 -0.51
N ARG A 99 1.43 -23.32 0.02
CA ARG A 99 1.79 -23.62 1.41
C ARG A 99 0.66 -23.01 2.23
N PRO A 100 -0.13 -23.82 2.95
CA PRO A 100 -1.19 -23.29 3.77
C PRO A 100 -0.61 -22.20 4.70
N PRO A 101 -1.39 -21.15 5.00
CA PRO A 101 -0.99 -20.12 5.96
C PRO A 101 -0.40 -20.78 7.22
N PRO A 102 0.57 -20.15 7.92
CA PRO A 102 1.18 -20.73 9.11
C PRO A 102 0.07 -21.16 10.06
N GLU A 103 -0.15 -22.48 10.12
CA GLU A 103 -1.27 -23.07 10.81
C GLU A 103 -1.06 -22.74 12.28
N GLY A 104 -2.01 -22.02 12.87
CA GLY A 104 -2.05 -21.85 14.31
C GLY A 104 -1.96 -23.22 14.98
N PRO A 105 -1.54 -23.29 16.26
CA PRO A 105 -1.43 -24.57 16.95
C PRO A 105 -2.71 -25.37 16.74
N PRO A 106 -2.62 -26.67 16.42
CA PRO A 106 -3.79 -27.46 16.07
C PRO A 106 -4.83 -27.29 17.17
N ARG A 107 -6.00 -26.73 16.84
CA ARG A 107 -7.12 -26.75 17.79
C ARG A 107 -7.35 -28.21 18.10
N ARG A 108 -7.00 -28.65 19.31
CA ARG A 108 -7.37 -29.96 19.84
C ARG A 108 -8.88 -30.05 19.61
N ARG A 109 -9.31 -30.80 18.59
CA ARG A 109 -10.70 -31.24 18.54
C ARG A 109 -10.87 -32.00 19.84
N SER A 110 -11.67 -31.43 20.73
CA SER A 110 -12.16 -32.14 21.90
C SER A 110 -12.69 -33.47 21.40
N LEU A 111 -11.90 -34.52 21.60
CA LEU A 111 -12.37 -35.89 21.47
C LEU A 111 -13.35 -36.03 22.64
N ARG A 112 -14.61 -35.70 22.36
CA ARG A 112 -15.74 -36.12 23.17
C ARG A 112 -15.80 -37.63 23.02
N TRP A 113 -15.28 -38.30 24.04
CA TRP A 113 -15.69 -39.65 24.39
C TRP A 113 -17.06 -39.56 25.06
#